data_AF-A0A8S1XZ50-F1
#
_entry.id   AF-A0A8S1XZ50-F1
#
_cell.length_a   1.000
_cell.length_b   1.000
_cell.length_c   1.000
_cell.angle_alpha   90.00
_cell.angle_beta   90.00
_cell.angle_gamma   90.00
#
_symmetry.space_group_name_H-M   'P 1'
#
loop_
_entity.id
_entity.type
_entity.pdbx_description
1 polymer ?
#
loop_
_entity_poly.entity_id
_entity_poly.type
_entity_poly.pdbx_seq_one_letter_code
_entity_poly.pdbx_strand_id
1 'polypeptide(L)'
;MKNCEIHPKEPIIGICIAQHTDCQRKLCFKCFHDHKITIQQSLPFDVFLDRLLKLSETYKLNDKGKYDEVRIAFKSLLSTSEEMIKKLFIQLNDSIQYIFGKLKEQDQLYLDLIDRNQQPALSYLPDLDKLVQILEGRVLQDWDIQKNSYLEQLGQAKEWLAEQMKTFNQNFQEEMREIFSIKKQELDQYYQASNQWKQKSNQQNRRRKNKKSQGSYGIEFGLNQFRPNFKLLQLKTTNQSTQKMESPQGCNCYSIFNCNRDTIKDTSRKPEILVNLEQIQHLEWIGDYSKTNQKTGKWIAKWKGKILKEVGGEYSNHGKKNGRWKEMIKNYWSKAEVYEMGEYEDDQRKGTWKYIYEDKDFGGGEYNNQSEKNGKWIELSAGFWEYSQITYNGEYKNGKKINRWEIMFQGNDLLSKQKQIGGGSYDGEGNGSKIGEWIELGEAFRESSQVTLRGEYQQNKKVGNWKIYWCWCGKNQEIGGGQYENGIKVGFWIDLSDGFASYMQVTQNGTYNNGKKVGMWVEKDIKKNEICKEIHYKS
;
A
#
# COMPACT_ATOMS: atom_id res chain seq x y z
N MET A 1 -11.46 -30.52 32.06
CA MET A 1 -12.24 -29.46 32.73
C MET A 1 -11.29 -28.58 33.54
N LYS A 2 -11.55 -27.27 33.64
CA LYS A 2 -10.74 -26.41 34.53
C LYS A 2 -11.20 -26.60 35.97
N ASN A 3 -10.26 -26.61 36.90
CA ASN A 3 -10.54 -26.73 38.33
C ASN A 3 -10.87 -25.36 38.93
N CYS A 4 -11.60 -25.36 40.04
CA CYS A 4 -11.95 -24.15 40.77
C CYS A 4 -10.69 -23.51 41.39
N GLU A 5 -10.57 -22.18 41.27
CA GLU A 5 -9.39 -21.46 41.81
C GLU A 5 -9.35 -21.47 43.35
N ILE A 6 -10.50 -21.52 44.01
CA ILE A 6 -10.61 -21.62 45.48
C ILE A 6 -10.48 -23.09 45.95
N HIS A 7 -10.95 -24.03 45.13
CA HIS A 7 -10.91 -25.47 45.42
C HIS A 7 -10.20 -26.23 44.28
N PRO A 8 -8.85 -26.23 44.22
CA PRO A 8 -8.10 -26.70 43.04
C PRO A 8 -8.29 -28.17 42.65
N LYS A 9 -8.86 -28.99 43.54
CA LYS A 9 -9.18 -30.40 43.29
C LYS A 9 -10.60 -30.62 42.76
N GLU A 10 -11.44 -29.60 42.79
CA GLU A 10 -12.84 -29.70 42.41
C GLU A 10 -13.05 -29.13 41.00
N PRO A 11 -13.72 -29.85 40.09
CA PRO A 11 -14.08 -29.31 38.79
C PRO A 11 -15.15 -28.22 38.92
N ILE A 12 -15.12 -27.25 38.03
CA ILE A 12 -16.20 -26.26 37.90
C ILE A 12 -17.43 -26.96 37.30
N ILE A 13 -18.57 -26.85 37.98
CA ILE A 13 -19.83 -27.49 37.58
C ILE A 13 -20.86 -26.48 37.05
N GLY A 14 -20.72 -25.19 37.39
CA GLY A 14 -21.69 -24.17 36.99
C GLY A 14 -21.15 -22.74 37.05
N ILE A 15 -21.97 -21.82 36.53
CA ILE A 15 -21.72 -20.39 36.48
C ILE A 15 -22.82 -19.64 37.26
N CYS A 16 -22.43 -18.77 38.18
CA CYS A 16 -23.34 -17.86 38.86
C CYS A 16 -23.74 -16.71 37.94
N ILE A 17 -25.05 -16.57 37.69
CA ILE A 17 -25.63 -15.51 36.86
C ILE A 17 -26.29 -14.39 37.66
N ALA A 18 -26.33 -14.48 38.99
CA ALA A 18 -26.90 -13.43 39.83
C ALA A 18 -26.14 -12.09 39.70
N GLN A 19 -26.87 -10.99 39.92
CA GLN A 19 -26.37 -9.62 39.84
C GLN A 19 -25.64 -9.22 41.13
N HIS A 20 -24.50 -9.85 41.40
CA HIS A 20 -23.58 -9.43 42.45
C HIS A 20 -22.16 -9.34 41.92
N THR A 21 -21.35 -8.50 42.54
CA THR A 21 -20.05 -8.06 42.03
C THR A 21 -18.85 -8.66 42.78
N ASP A 22 -19.06 -9.41 43.87
CA ASP A 22 -18.01 -9.79 44.83
C ASP A 22 -17.69 -11.28 44.93
N CYS A 23 -18.06 -12.09 43.95
CA CYS A 23 -17.90 -13.53 44.04
C CYS A 23 -17.19 -14.11 42.81
N GLN A 24 -16.59 -15.27 43.02
CA GLN A 24 -16.18 -16.10 41.89
C GLN A 24 -17.44 -16.63 41.20
N ARG A 25 -17.63 -16.28 39.92
CA ARG A 25 -18.78 -16.77 39.15
C ARG A 25 -18.64 -18.23 38.73
N LYS A 26 -17.42 -18.77 38.72
CA LYS A 26 -17.15 -20.19 38.43
C LYS A 26 -17.36 -20.98 39.71
N LEU A 27 -18.35 -21.87 39.74
CA LEU A 27 -18.72 -22.62 40.93
C LEU A 27 -18.36 -24.09 40.78
N CYS A 28 -17.54 -24.62 41.68
CA CYS A 28 -17.57 -26.05 41.99
C CYS A 28 -18.68 -26.36 43.00
N PHE A 29 -18.88 -27.63 43.33
CA PHE A 29 -19.91 -28.06 44.29
C PHE A 29 -19.77 -27.35 45.66
N LYS A 30 -18.55 -27.24 46.18
CA LYS A 30 -18.27 -26.55 47.46
C LYS A 30 -18.58 -25.05 47.38
N CYS A 31 -18.07 -24.38 46.34
CA CYS A 31 -18.38 -22.97 46.10
C CYS A 31 -19.89 -22.73 45.93
N PHE A 32 -20.62 -23.65 45.32
CA PHE A 32 -22.07 -23.52 45.16
C PHE A 32 -22.78 -23.45 46.52
N HIS A 33 -22.41 -24.31 47.47
CA HIS A 33 -22.95 -24.32 48.83
C HIS A 33 -22.51 -23.06 49.62
N ASP A 34 -21.23 -22.71 49.55
CA ASP A 34 -20.68 -21.56 50.27
C ASP A 34 -21.25 -20.22 49.79
N HIS A 35 -21.61 -20.14 48.51
CA HIS A 35 -22.10 -18.93 47.87
C HIS A 35 -23.57 -18.62 48.22
N LYS A 36 -24.30 -19.54 48.87
CA LYS A 36 -25.70 -19.38 49.31
C LYS A 36 -26.64 -18.84 48.23
N ILE A 37 -26.33 -19.10 46.97
CA ILE A 37 -27.20 -18.73 45.85
C ILE A 37 -28.29 -19.77 45.68
N THR A 38 -29.47 -19.31 45.26
CA THR A 38 -30.52 -20.24 44.86
C THR A 38 -30.09 -20.99 43.60
N ILE A 39 -30.56 -22.23 43.42
CA ILE A 39 -30.30 -23.02 42.20
C ILE A 39 -30.68 -22.22 40.93
N GLN A 40 -31.73 -21.40 41.01
CA GLN A 40 -32.22 -20.51 39.96
C GLN A 40 -31.22 -19.42 39.53
N GLN A 41 -30.25 -19.08 40.37
CA GLN A 41 -29.22 -18.06 40.13
C GLN A 41 -27.90 -18.65 39.63
N SER A 42 -27.86 -19.96 39.40
CA SER A 42 -26.74 -20.66 38.80
C SER A 42 -27.19 -21.40 37.53
N LEU A 43 -26.27 -21.55 36.59
CA LEU A 43 -26.49 -22.42 35.44
C LEU A 43 -25.38 -23.48 35.41
N PRO A 44 -25.72 -24.75 35.15
CA PRO A 44 -24.73 -25.73 34.72
C PRO A 44 -23.88 -25.16 33.57
N PHE A 45 -22.60 -25.50 33.56
CA PHE A 45 -21.64 -24.86 32.63
C PHE A 45 -22.01 -25.05 31.16
N ASP A 46 -22.47 -26.25 30.80
CA ASP A 46 -23.01 -26.62 29.50
C ASP A 46 -24.26 -25.81 29.13
N VAL A 47 -25.21 -25.64 30.06
CA VAL A 47 -26.43 -24.83 29.84
C VAL A 47 -26.09 -23.34 29.68
N PHE A 48 -25.11 -22.84 30.43
CA PHE A 48 -24.61 -21.47 30.27
C PHE A 48 -23.98 -21.26 28.89
N LEU A 49 -23.17 -22.22 28.42
CA LEU A 49 -22.54 -22.17 27.11
C LEU A 49 -23.57 -22.23 25.98
N ASP A 50 -24.55 -23.13 26.08
CA ASP A 50 -25.67 -23.23 25.13
C ASP A 50 -26.46 -21.91 25.05
N ARG A 51 -26.76 -21.28 26.19
CA ARG A 51 -27.40 -19.95 26.20
C ARG A 51 -26.54 -18.88 25.55
N LEU A 52 -25.23 -18.87 25.78
CA LEU A 52 -24.32 -17.92 25.11
C LEU A 52 -24.26 -18.15 23.60
N LEU A 53 -24.25 -19.40 23.15
CA LEU A 53 -24.28 -19.74 21.72
C LEU A 53 -25.61 -19.29 21.09
N LYS A 54 -26.74 -19.58 21.71
CA LYS A 54 -28.06 -19.10 21.27
C LYS A 54 -28.16 -17.58 21.25
N LEU A 55 -27.61 -16.89 22.24
CA LEU A 55 -27.53 -15.42 22.22
C LEU A 55 -26.64 -14.93 21.08
N SER A 56 -25.47 -15.56 20.87
CA SER A 56 -24.58 -15.25 19.76
C SER A 56 -25.27 -15.41 18.40
N GLU A 57 -26.08 -16.47 18.23
CA GLU A 57 -26.89 -16.71 17.05
C GLU A 57 -28.04 -15.70 16.90
N THR A 58 -28.78 -15.45 17.99
CA THR A 58 -29.91 -14.50 18.03
C THR A 58 -29.46 -13.09 17.65
N TYR A 59 -28.33 -12.64 18.21
CA TYR A 59 -27.74 -11.33 17.91
C TYR A 59 -26.81 -11.34 16.70
N LYS A 60 -26.67 -12.48 16.02
CA LYS A 60 -25.84 -12.62 14.81
C LYS A 60 -24.41 -12.10 15.02
N LEU A 61 -23.83 -12.32 16.20
CA LEU A 61 -22.48 -11.85 16.53
C LEU A 61 -21.41 -12.50 15.62
N ASN A 62 -21.73 -13.63 15.02
CA ASN A 62 -20.91 -14.35 14.04
C ASN A 62 -21.30 -14.05 12.57
N ASP A 63 -22.24 -13.14 12.30
CA ASP A 63 -22.63 -12.73 10.95
C ASP A 63 -21.58 -11.76 10.37
N LYS A 64 -20.33 -12.24 10.33
CA LYS A 64 -19.23 -11.63 9.58
C LYS A 64 -19.58 -11.52 8.11
N GLY A 65 -20.43 -12.43 7.60
CA GLY A 65 -20.93 -12.47 6.24
C GLY A 65 -21.44 -11.11 5.77
N LYS A 66 -22.38 -10.49 6.51
CA LYS A 66 -22.92 -9.18 6.11
C LYS A 66 -21.88 -8.06 6.05
N TYR A 67 -20.96 -8.00 7.02
CA TYR A 67 -19.90 -6.98 7.01
C TYR A 67 -18.91 -7.22 5.88
N ASP A 68 -18.56 -8.49 5.63
CA ASP A 68 -17.70 -8.88 4.53
C ASP A 68 -18.35 -8.60 3.18
N GLU A 69 -19.65 -8.85 3.03
CA GLU A 69 -20.43 -8.52 1.82
C GLU A 69 -20.39 -7.01 1.54
N VAL A 70 -20.71 -6.16 2.52
CA VAL A 70 -20.65 -4.70 2.35
C VAL A 70 -19.23 -4.24 2.04
N ARG A 71 -18.22 -4.80 2.73
CA ARG A 71 -16.81 -4.49 2.49
C ARG A 71 -16.37 -4.88 1.08
N ILE A 72 -16.75 -6.07 0.62
CA ILE A 72 -16.44 -6.58 -0.72
C ILE A 72 -17.14 -5.70 -1.77
N ALA A 73 -18.42 -5.39 -1.57
CA ALA A 73 -19.17 -4.51 -2.46
C ALA A 73 -18.52 -3.12 -2.57
N PHE A 74 -18.11 -2.52 -1.45
CA PHE A 74 -17.44 -1.23 -1.46
C PHE A 74 -16.07 -1.28 -2.16
N LYS A 75 -15.28 -2.33 -1.90
CA LYS A 75 -14.00 -2.55 -2.62
C LYS A 75 -14.21 -2.72 -4.12
N SER A 76 -15.21 -3.49 -4.52
CA SER A 76 -15.55 -3.72 -5.92
C SER A 76 -15.99 -2.42 -6.60
N LEU A 77 -16.79 -1.59 -5.91
CA LEU A 77 -17.16 -0.26 -6.40
C LEU A 77 -15.94 0.64 -6.58
N LEU A 78 -15.05 0.73 -5.60
CA LEU A 78 -13.83 1.53 -5.69
C LEU A 78 -12.93 1.09 -6.85
N SER A 79 -12.72 -0.22 -7.00
CA SER A 79 -11.94 -0.78 -8.10
C SER A 79 -12.58 -0.49 -9.46
N THR A 80 -13.91 -0.60 -9.58
CA THR A 80 -14.64 -0.27 -10.80
C THR A 80 -14.51 1.21 -11.15
N SER A 81 -14.64 2.10 -10.16
CA SER A 81 -14.47 3.54 -10.34
C SER A 81 -13.04 3.90 -10.74
N GLU A 82 -12.03 3.26 -10.14
CA GLU A 82 -10.62 3.44 -10.50
C GLU A 82 -10.37 3.07 -11.97
N GLU A 83 -10.88 1.92 -12.41
CA GLU A 83 -10.75 1.47 -13.80
C GLU A 83 -11.48 2.39 -14.79
N MET A 84 -12.65 2.92 -14.42
CA MET A 84 -13.35 3.94 -15.23
C MET A 84 -12.50 5.20 -15.38
N ILE A 85 -11.94 5.71 -14.29
CA ILE A 85 -11.08 6.89 -14.29
C ILE A 85 -9.83 6.66 -15.14
N LYS A 86 -9.17 5.51 -15.01
CA LYS A 86 -8.03 5.13 -15.85
C LYS A 86 -8.37 5.14 -17.35
N LYS A 87 -9.52 4.56 -17.73
CA LYS A 87 -9.97 4.55 -19.12
C LYS A 87 -10.21 5.96 -19.66
N LEU A 88 -10.83 6.84 -18.87
CA LEU A 88 -11.02 8.24 -19.24
C LEU A 88 -9.68 8.96 -19.45
N PHE A 89 -8.69 8.72 -18.58
CA PHE A 89 -7.36 9.31 -18.74
C PHE A 89 -6.64 8.81 -20.00
N ILE A 90 -6.76 7.53 -20.34
CA ILE A 90 -6.21 6.98 -21.58
C ILE A 90 -6.85 7.66 -22.80
N GLN A 91 -8.19 7.72 -22.85
CA GLN A 91 -8.91 8.36 -23.96
C GLN A 91 -8.57 9.84 -24.12
N LEU A 92 -8.43 10.56 -23.00
CA LEU A 92 -8.01 11.95 -23.00
C LEU A 92 -6.58 12.09 -23.55
N ASN A 93 -5.66 11.25 -23.09
CA ASN A 93 -4.28 11.26 -23.57
C ASN A 93 -4.21 10.98 -25.08
N ASP A 94 -4.94 9.98 -25.57
CA ASP A 94 -4.99 9.64 -26.99
C ASP A 94 -5.53 10.80 -27.84
N SER A 95 -6.56 11.48 -27.34
CA SER A 95 -7.13 12.67 -28.00
C SER A 95 -6.14 13.83 -28.06
N ILE A 96 -5.40 14.08 -26.98
CA ILE A 96 -4.34 15.09 -26.92
C ILE A 96 -3.22 14.74 -27.92
N GLN A 97 -2.77 13.49 -27.94
CA GLN A 97 -1.75 13.03 -28.88
C GLN A 97 -2.20 13.16 -30.33
N TYR A 98 -3.46 12.85 -30.62
CA TYR A 98 -4.04 13.02 -31.95
C TYR A 98 -4.00 14.48 -32.40
N ILE A 99 -4.41 15.42 -31.53
CA ILE A 99 -4.38 16.87 -31.84
C ILE A 99 -2.95 17.33 -32.10
N PHE A 100 -2.00 17.03 -31.21
CA PHE A 100 -0.60 17.40 -31.42
C PHE A 100 0.02 16.74 -32.65
N GLY A 101 -0.36 15.49 -32.94
CA GLY A 101 0.04 14.79 -34.15
C GLY A 101 -0.43 15.52 -35.41
N LYS A 102 -1.69 15.96 -35.45
CA LYS A 102 -2.25 16.72 -36.57
C LYS A 102 -1.62 18.11 -36.73
N LEU A 103 -1.35 18.80 -35.63
CA LEU A 103 -0.61 20.07 -35.67
C LEU A 103 0.80 19.88 -36.26
N LYS A 104 1.50 18.83 -35.82
CA LYS A 104 2.86 18.53 -36.30
C LYS A 104 2.88 18.08 -37.75
N GLU A 105 1.92 17.26 -38.17
CA GLU A 105 1.76 16.83 -39.56
C GLU A 105 1.58 18.05 -40.49
N GLN A 106 0.73 19.00 -40.09
CA GLN A 106 0.51 20.22 -40.88
C GLN A 106 1.75 21.14 -40.91
N ASP A 107 2.44 21.33 -39.77
CA ASP A 107 3.71 22.07 -39.72
C ASP A 107 4.74 21.43 -40.68
N GLN A 108 4.86 20.10 -40.67
CA GLN A 108 5.79 19.36 -41.52
C GLN A 108 5.41 19.48 -43.00
N LEU A 109 4.12 19.43 -43.35
CA LEU A 109 3.67 19.61 -44.73
C LEU A 109 4.14 20.95 -45.33
N TYR A 110 4.11 22.03 -44.55
CA TYR A 110 4.61 23.32 -45.00
C TYR A 110 6.15 23.35 -45.14
N LEU A 111 6.87 22.75 -44.19
CA LEU A 111 8.33 22.64 -44.27
C LEU A 111 8.77 21.80 -45.48
N ASP A 112 8.16 20.64 -45.70
CA ASP A 112 8.44 19.75 -46.83
C ASP A 112 8.11 20.42 -48.17
N LEU A 113 7.09 21.28 -48.22
CA LEU A 113 6.78 22.06 -49.41
C LEU A 113 7.87 23.10 -49.71
N ILE A 114 8.43 23.75 -48.68
CA ILE A 114 9.53 24.71 -48.84
C ILE A 114 10.82 23.99 -49.26
N ASP A 115 11.17 22.91 -48.56
CA ASP A 115 12.43 22.18 -48.76
C ASP A 115 12.51 21.49 -50.13
N ARG A 116 11.40 20.94 -50.63
CA ARG A 116 11.36 20.30 -51.96
C ARG A 116 11.46 21.30 -53.11
N ASN A 117 11.19 22.58 -52.86
CA ASN A 117 11.08 23.61 -53.89
C ASN A 117 12.19 24.68 -53.78
N GLN A 118 13.42 24.26 -53.45
CA GLN A 118 14.60 25.14 -53.42
C GLN A 118 14.92 25.81 -54.77
N GLN A 119 14.45 25.25 -55.88
CA GLN A 119 14.52 25.85 -57.21
C GLN A 119 13.10 26.09 -57.75
N PRO A 120 12.42 27.19 -57.37
CA PRO A 120 11.02 27.43 -57.71
C PRO A 120 10.71 27.36 -59.22
N ALA A 121 11.69 27.67 -60.08
CA ALA A 121 11.53 27.59 -61.53
C ALA A 121 11.24 26.16 -62.06
N LEU A 122 11.53 25.12 -61.27
CA LEU A 122 11.29 23.71 -61.62
C LEU A 122 10.10 23.10 -60.87
N SER A 123 9.45 23.87 -60.01
CA SER A 123 8.36 23.42 -59.15
C SER A 123 7.05 23.21 -59.91
N TYR A 124 6.22 22.29 -59.44
CA TYR A 124 4.88 22.06 -60.00
C TYR A 124 3.96 23.26 -59.71
N LEU A 125 3.07 23.63 -60.64
CA LEU A 125 2.28 24.87 -60.58
C LEU A 125 1.42 25.00 -59.28
N PRO A 126 0.68 23.96 -58.83
CA PRO A 126 0.00 23.98 -57.53
C PRO A 126 0.91 24.19 -56.31
N ASP A 127 2.13 23.64 -56.33
CA ASP A 127 3.11 23.85 -55.25
C ASP A 127 3.58 25.31 -55.28
N LEU A 128 3.82 25.88 -56.47
CA LEU A 128 4.13 27.29 -56.65
C LEU A 128 3.01 28.20 -56.13
N ASP A 129 1.75 27.93 -56.48
CA ASP A 129 0.61 28.71 -55.96
C ASP A 129 0.56 28.66 -54.43
N LYS A 130 0.83 27.50 -53.83
CA LYS A 130 0.85 27.35 -52.38
C LYS A 130 2.06 28.05 -51.74
N LEU A 131 3.23 28.02 -52.38
CA LEU A 131 4.41 28.77 -51.95
C LEU A 131 4.22 30.28 -52.06
N VAL A 132 3.54 30.76 -53.10
CA VAL A 132 3.15 32.18 -53.23
C VAL A 132 2.21 32.56 -52.08
N GLN A 133 1.20 31.73 -51.78
CA GLN A 133 0.32 31.98 -50.62
C GLN A 133 1.06 31.98 -49.27
N ILE A 134 2.11 31.17 -49.14
CA ILE A 134 3.00 31.16 -47.97
C ILE A 134 3.82 32.46 -47.91
N LEU A 135 4.41 32.89 -49.02
CA LEU A 135 5.20 34.13 -49.12
C LEU A 135 4.38 35.39 -48.84
N GLU A 136 3.12 35.41 -49.31
CA GLU A 136 2.16 36.47 -48.99
C GLU A 136 1.70 36.44 -47.52
N GLY A 137 2.09 35.42 -46.76
CA GLY A 137 1.76 35.25 -45.35
C GLY A 137 0.34 34.76 -45.08
N ARG A 138 -0.55 34.74 -46.08
CA ARG A 138 -1.99 34.40 -45.90
C ARG A 138 -2.18 33.01 -45.28
N VAL A 139 -1.55 31.99 -45.87
CA VAL A 139 -1.69 30.60 -45.39
C VAL A 139 -1.04 30.38 -44.02
N LEU A 140 0.10 31.01 -43.76
CA LEU A 140 0.78 30.87 -42.48
C LEU A 140 0.04 31.62 -41.37
N GLN A 141 -0.56 32.77 -41.66
CA GLN A 141 -1.40 33.50 -40.70
C GLN A 141 -2.67 32.72 -40.39
N ASP A 142 -3.38 32.19 -41.39
CA ASP A 142 -4.56 31.36 -41.18
C ASP A 142 -4.23 30.11 -40.35
N TRP A 143 -3.09 29.48 -40.66
CA TRP A 143 -2.62 28.34 -39.90
C TRP A 143 -2.23 28.70 -38.47
N ASP A 144 -1.55 29.80 -38.25
CA ASP A 144 -1.18 30.27 -36.90
C ASP A 144 -2.43 30.57 -36.07
N ILE A 145 -3.45 31.22 -36.65
CA ILE A 145 -4.75 31.44 -36.01
C ILE A 145 -5.40 30.10 -35.61
N GLN A 146 -5.43 29.13 -36.53
CA GLN A 146 -6.02 27.82 -36.26
C GLN A 146 -5.25 27.06 -35.18
N LYS A 147 -3.91 27.06 -35.25
CA LYS A 147 -3.02 26.43 -34.28
C LYS A 147 -3.20 27.05 -32.89
N ASN A 148 -3.22 28.38 -32.80
CA ASN A 148 -3.47 29.10 -31.56
C ASN A 148 -4.86 28.80 -30.99
N SER A 149 -5.89 28.68 -31.84
CA SER A 149 -7.23 28.27 -31.40
C SER A 149 -7.24 26.86 -30.79
N TYR A 150 -6.54 25.88 -31.39
CA TYR A 150 -6.42 24.54 -30.80
C TYR A 150 -5.65 24.55 -29.46
N LEU A 151 -4.56 25.31 -29.39
CA LEU A 151 -3.78 25.43 -28.17
C LEU A 151 -4.56 26.10 -27.05
N GLU A 152 -5.36 27.13 -27.37
CA GLU A 152 -6.25 27.78 -26.42
C GLU A 152 -7.33 26.83 -25.90
N GLN A 153 -7.98 26.07 -26.79
CA GLN A 153 -8.97 25.06 -26.40
C GLN A 153 -8.37 23.97 -25.49
N LEU A 154 -7.16 23.51 -25.79
CA LEU A 154 -6.43 22.57 -24.93
C LEU A 154 -6.08 23.18 -23.57
N GLY A 155 -5.72 24.47 -23.54
CA GLY A 155 -5.50 25.24 -22.32
C GLY A 155 -6.74 25.30 -21.45
N GLN A 156 -7.88 25.71 -22.02
CA GLN A 156 -9.17 25.75 -21.33
C GLN A 156 -9.60 24.37 -20.82
N ALA A 157 -9.43 23.32 -21.63
CA ALA A 157 -9.75 21.95 -21.24
C ALA A 157 -8.89 21.47 -20.07
N LYS A 158 -7.60 21.81 -20.04
CA LYS A 158 -6.69 21.52 -18.94
C LYS A 158 -7.13 22.19 -17.64
N GLU A 159 -7.47 23.48 -17.70
CA GLU A 159 -7.94 24.24 -16.53
C GLU A 159 -9.26 23.70 -15.99
N TRP A 160 -10.22 23.44 -16.90
CA TRP A 160 -11.49 22.83 -16.54
C TRP A 160 -11.29 21.47 -15.85
N LEU A 161 -10.44 20.59 -16.41
CA LEU A 161 -10.17 19.28 -15.82
C LEU A 161 -9.52 19.39 -14.44
N ALA A 162 -8.58 20.32 -14.27
CA ALA A 162 -7.94 20.56 -12.98
C ALA A 162 -8.96 20.98 -11.91
N GLU A 163 -9.89 21.86 -12.25
CA GLU A 163 -10.95 22.28 -11.31
C GLU A 163 -11.91 21.12 -11.01
N GLN A 164 -12.31 20.32 -12.02
CA GLN A 164 -13.16 19.14 -11.78
C GLN A 164 -12.50 18.12 -10.84
N MET A 165 -11.21 17.84 -11.03
CA MET A 165 -10.46 16.90 -10.17
C MET A 165 -10.33 17.43 -8.74
N LYS A 166 -10.14 18.73 -8.59
CA LYS A 166 -10.09 19.39 -7.28
C LYS A 166 -11.45 19.33 -6.57
N THR A 167 -12.55 19.67 -7.24
CA THR A 167 -13.91 19.57 -6.70
C THR A 167 -14.26 18.13 -6.32
N PHE A 168 -13.94 17.17 -7.20
CA PHE A 168 -14.15 15.75 -6.91
C PHE A 168 -13.42 15.30 -5.65
N ASN A 169 -12.13 15.66 -5.52
CA ASN A 169 -11.32 15.31 -4.35
C ASN A 169 -11.86 15.97 -3.07
N GLN A 170 -12.29 17.23 -3.14
CA GLN A 170 -12.88 17.93 -1.99
C GLN A 170 -14.17 17.24 -1.52
N ASN A 171 -15.11 17.00 -2.44
CA ASN A 171 -16.37 16.33 -2.14
C ASN A 171 -16.12 14.93 -1.55
N PHE A 172 -15.20 14.17 -2.15
CA PHE A 172 -14.84 12.84 -1.66
C PHE A 172 -14.26 12.88 -0.23
N GLN A 173 -13.38 13.85 0.06
CA GLN A 173 -12.81 14.01 1.39
C GLN A 173 -13.85 14.41 2.44
N GLU A 174 -14.80 15.28 2.07
CA GLU A 174 -15.88 15.70 2.95
C GLU A 174 -16.79 14.52 3.33
N GLU A 175 -17.23 13.74 2.34
CA GLU A 175 -18.02 12.52 2.56
C GLU A 175 -17.28 11.50 3.44
N MET A 176 -16.01 11.23 3.15
CA MET A 176 -15.22 10.32 3.98
C MET A 176 -15.07 10.83 5.42
N ARG A 177 -14.90 12.14 5.61
CA ARG A 177 -14.81 12.77 6.93
C ARG A 177 -16.12 12.62 7.70
N GLU A 178 -17.26 12.82 7.05
CA GLU A 178 -18.58 12.64 7.65
C GLU A 178 -18.77 11.18 8.12
N ILE A 179 -18.49 10.20 7.25
CA ILE A 179 -18.55 8.77 7.58
C ILE A 179 -17.68 8.42 8.79
N PHE A 180 -16.43 8.92 8.81
CA PHE A 180 -15.53 8.68 9.94
C PHE A 180 -16.00 9.39 11.22
N SER A 181 -16.63 10.56 11.12
CA SER A 181 -17.13 11.31 12.28
C SER A 181 -18.25 10.55 13.01
N ILE A 182 -19.19 9.96 12.26
CA ILE A 182 -20.29 9.16 12.82
C ILE A 182 -19.73 7.98 13.60
N LYS A 183 -18.79 7.23 13.00
CA LYS A 183 -18.17 6.06 13.64
C LYS A 183 -17.33 6.44 14.85
N LYS A 184 -16.63 7.57 14.80
CA LYS A 184 -15.88 8.08 15.95
C LYS A 184 -16.81 8.43 17.12
N GLN A 185 -17.92 9.10 16.86
CA GLN A 185 -18.89 9.46 17.90
C GLN A 185 -19.53 8.23 18.55
N GLU A 186 -19.93 7.22 17.76
CA GLU A 186 -20.44 5.94 18.28
C GLU A 186 -19.41 5.23 19.18
N LEU A 187 -18.15 5.20 18.74
CA LEU A 187 -17.06 4.55 19.47
C LEU A 187 -16.73 5.30 20.77
N ASP A 188 -16.71 6.63 20.72
CA ASP A 188 -16.51 7.49 21.89
C ASP A 188 -17.65 7.31 22.91
N GLN A 189 -18.91 7.23 22.46
CA GLN A 189 -20.05 6.92 23.33
C GLN A 189 -19.92 5.55 23.99
N TYR A 190 -19.50 4.53 23.23
CA TYR A 190 -19.24 3.19 23.78
C TYR A 190 -18.12 3.20 24.84
N TYR A 191 -17.01 3.89 24.58
CA TYR A 191 -15.92 4.04 25.54
C TYR A 191 -16.34 4.81 26.79
N GLN A 192 -17.13 5.87 26.65
CA GLN A 192 -17.68 6.61 27.78
C GLN A 192 -18.59 5.72 28.63
N ALA A 193 -19.50 4.96 28.03
CA ALA A 193 -20.38 4.03 28.75
C ALA A 193 -19.58 2.94 29.49
N SER A 194 -18.57 2.36 28.83
CA SER A 194 -17.65 1.38 29.43
C SER A 194 -16.88 1.96 30.63
N ASN A 195 -16.38 3.19 30.50
CA ASN A 195 -15.68 3.88 31.58
C ASN A 195 -16.60 4.25 32.75
N GLN A 196 -17.82 4.71 32.48
CA GLN A 196 -18.82 4.96 33.53
C GLN A 196 -19.18 3.67 34.29
N TRP A 197 -19.31 2.54 33.58
CA TRP A 197 -19.54 1.24 34.21
C TRP A 197 -18.38 0.83 35.13
N LYS A 198 -17.13 0.98 34.67
CA LYS A 198 -15.93 0.74 35.49
C LYS A 198 -15.89 1.64 36.73
N GLN A 199 -16.22 2.93 36.59
CA GLN A 199 -16.26 3.87 37.72
C GLN A 199 -17.34 3.49 38.74
N LYS A 200 -18.56 3.15 38.31
CA LYS A 200 -19.64 2.68 39.20
C LYS A 200 -19.25 1.41 39.95
N SER A 201 -18.61 0.45 39.26
CA SER A 201 -18.09 -0.78 39.88
C SER A 201 -17.03 -0.48 40.94
N ASN A 202 -16.07 0.41 40.63
CA ASN A 202 -15.04 0.84 41.58
C ASN A 202 -15.63 1.59 42.79
N GLN A 203 -16.64 2.44 42.59
CA GLN A 203 -17.31 3.17 43.68
C GLN A 203 -18.08 2.22 44.60
N GLN A 204 -18.76 1.22 44.05
CA GLN A 204 -19.39 0.16 44.85
C GLN A 204 -18.36 -0.60 45.68
N ASN A 205 -17.22 -0.98 45.08
CA ASN A 205 -16.14 -1.66 45.79
C ASN A 205 -15.54 -0.80 46.92
N ARG A 206 -15.39 0.52 46.72
CA ARG A 206 -14.94 1.45 47.78
C ARG A 206 -15.94 1.55 48.93
N ARG A 207 -17.25 1.71 48.63
CA ARG A 207 -18.30 1.73 49.67
C ARG A 207 -18.30 0.45 50.50
N ARG A 208 -17.97 -0.70 49.90
CA ARG A 208 -17.87 -1.98 50.60
C ARG A 208 -16.63 -2.12 51.48
N LYS A 209 -15.47 -1.65 51.03
CA LYS A 209 -14.27 -1.60 51.89
C LYS A 209 -14.52 -0.75 53.14
N ASN A 210 -15.20 0.38 52.98
CA ASN A 210 -15.54 1.26 54.10
C ASN A 210 -16.60 0.66 55.06
N LYS A 211 -17.56 -0.14 54.56
CA LYS A 211 -18.51 -0.87 55.41
C LYS A 211 -17.85 -2.00 56.20
N LYS A 212 -16.86 -2.70 55.62
CA LYS A 212 -16.10 -3.75 56.34
C LYS A 212 -15.21 -3.16 57.44
N SER A 213 -14.66 -1.96 57.26
CA SER A 213 -13.86 -1.28 58.30
C SER A 213 -14.69 -0.69 59.46
N GLN A 214 -16.01 -0.56 59.32
CA GLN A 214 -16.89 -0.08 60.40
C GLN A 214 -17.54 -1.22 61.22
N GLY A 215 -17.32 -2.48 60.86
CA GLY A 215 -17.92 -3.65 61.51
C GLY A 215 -16.94 -4.59 62.25
N SER A 216 -15.64 -4.28 62.28
CA SER A 216 -14.64 -5.12 62.98
C SER A 216 -14.00 -4.37 64.15
N TYR A 217 -14.61 -4.47 65.33
CA TYR A 217 -13.85 -4.44 66.56
C TYR A 217 -13.13 -5.79 66.70
N GLY A 218 -11.81 -5.76 66.82
CA GLY A 218 -11.04 -6.86 67.42
C GLY A 218 -10.02 -7.55 66.51
N ILE A 219 -8.77 -7.46 66.96
CA ILE A 219 -7.61 -8.31 66.67
C ILE A 219 -6.81 -7.93 65.42
N GLU A 220 -5.88 -6.99 65.61
CA GLU A 220 -4.69 -6.82 64.78
C GLU A 220 -3.76 -8.05 64.92
N PHE A 221 -3.46 -8.72 63.82
CA PHE A 221 -2.22 -9.47 63.66
C PHE A 221 -1.43 -8.84 62.51
N GLY A 222 -0.27 -8.29 62.84
CA GLY A 222 0.63 -7.66 61.89
C GLY A 222 1.35 -8.68 61.02
N LEU A 223 1.19 -8.56 59.70
CA LEU A 223 2.18 -9.04 58.73
C LEU A 223 2.32 -7.99 57.62
N ASN A 224 3.43 -7.26 57.70
CA ASN A 224 4.01 -6.50 56.61
C ASN A 224 4.61 -7.47 55.58
N GLN A 225 4.48 -7.11 54.30
CA GLN A 225 5.48 -7.18 53.21
C GLN A 225 4.85 -7.62 51.88
N PHE A 226 5.39 -7.02 50.81
CA PHE A 226 5.08 -7.15 49.37
C PHE A 226 4.04 -6.17 48.77
N ARG A 227 4.56 -5.04 48.28
CA ARG A 227 3.99 -4.28 47.15
C ARG A 227 4.95 -4.37 45.96
N PRO A 228 4.51 -4.77 44.75
CA PRO A 228 5.26 -4.49 43.53
C PRO A 228 4.90 -3.09 43.00
N ASN A 229 5.94 -2.33 42.66
CA ASN A 229 5.87 -1.04 41.99
C ASN A 229 5.27 -1.18 40.57
N PHE A 230 4.09 -0.61 40.34
CA PHE A 230 3.65 -0.25 38.99
C PHE A 230 4.02 1.21 38.73
N LYS A 231 5.06 1.44 37.91
CA LYS A 231 5.34 2.76 37.33
C LYS A 231 4.31 3.06 36.26
N LEU A 232 3.41 4.00 36.54
CA LEU A 232 2.53 4.61 35.56
C LEU A 232 3.36 5.62 34.75
N LEU A 233 3.57 5.38 33.45
CA LEU A 233 4.10 6.40 32.54
C LEU A 233 3.04 7.51 32.40
N GLN A 234 3.28 8.65 33.02
CA GLN A 234 2.52 9.87 32.74
C GLN A 234 3.11 10.54 31.48
N LEU A 235 2.28 10.65 30.45
CA LEU A 235 2.49 11.56 29.34
C LEU A 235 2.53 13.00 29.89
N LYS A 236 3.72 13.62 29.87
CA LYS A 236 3.86 15.07 30.04
C LYS A 236 3.44 15.73 28.73
N THR A 237 2.29 16.38 28.72
CA THR A 237 1.94 17.39 27.72
C THR A 237 2.67 18.68 28.07
N THR A 238 3.68 19.04 27.28
CA THR A 238 4.35 20.33 27.37
C THR A 238 3.49 21.37 26.64
N ASN A 239 2.80 22.22 27.39
CA ASN A 239 2.20 23.43 26.86
C ASN A 239 3.32 24.44 26.60
N GLN A 240 3.58 24.77 25.34
CA GLN A 240 4.29 26.00 24.99
C GLN A 240 3.27 27.02 24.50
N SER A 241 3.22 28.12 25.25
CA SER A 241 2.51 29.36 24.95
C SER A 241 3.03 29.97 23.66
N THR A 242 2.13 30.20 22.70
CA THR A 242 2.35 31.19 21.65
C THR A 242 1.52 32.42 21.99
N GLN A 243 2.20 33.54 22.20
CA GLN A 243 1.58 34.86 22.26
C GLN A 243 0.89 35.13 20.92
N LYS A 244 -0.43 35.34 20.96
CA LYS A 244 -1.21 35.88 19.85
C LYS A 244 -0.93 37.38 19.76
N MET A 245 -0.36 37.84 18.64
CA MET A 245 -0.64 39.18 18.15
C MET A 245 -1.94 39.12 17.37
N GLU A 246 -2.91 39.92 17.80
CA GLU A 246 -4.19 40.10 17.12
C GLU A 246 -3.98 40.96 15.87
N SER A 247 -4.32 40.44 14.69
CA SER A 247 -4.68 41.27 13.53
C SER A 247 -6.19 41.18 13.32
N PRO A 248 -6.92 42.29 13.12
CA PRO A 248 -8.34 42.24 12.90
C PRO A 248 -8.68 41.82 11.47
N GLN A 249 -9.64 40.90 11.36
CA GLN A 249 -10.53 40.66 10.21
C GLN A 249 -9.91 40.02 8.95
N GLY A 250 -10.20 38.73 8.77
CA GLY A 250 -10.06 38.04 7.48
C GLY A 250 -9.88 36.53 7.61
N CYS A 251 -11.00 35.80 7.61
CA CYS A 251 -11.14 34.36 7.33
C CYS A 251 -10.11 33.37 7.93
N ASN A 252 -10.52 32.68 9.00
CA ASN A 252 -9.74 31.63 9.65
C ASN A 252 -10.30 30.23 9.29
N CYS A 253 -9.82 29.66 8.19
CA CYS A 253 -10.00 28.25 7.85
C CYS A 253 -8.73 27.65 7.18
N TYR A 254 -7.56 27.86 7.79
CA TYR A 254 -6.34 27.14 7.42
C TYR A 254 -5.66 26.58 8.66
N SER A 255 -6.15 25.44 9.12
CA SER A 255 -5.32 24.49 9.85
C SER A 255 -5.79 23.10 9.45
N ILE A 256 -4.84 22.16 9.35
CA ILE A 256 -4.99 20.77 8.89
C ILE A 256 -4.73 20.61 7.38
N PHE A 257 -3.55 21.03 6.94
CA PHE A 257 -2.50 20.14 6.45
C PHE A 257 -1.20 20.95 6.61
N ASN A 258 -0.34 20.57 7.55
CA ASN A 258 1.08 20.90 7.43
C ASN A 258 1.60 20.10 6.22
N CYS A 259 1.26 20.54 5.00
CA CYS A 259 2.23 20.41 3.94
C CYS A 259 3.41 21.24 4.46
N ASN A 260 4.46 20.58 4.92
CA ASN A 260 5.78 21.19 4.93
C ASN A 260 6.01 21.64 3.48
N ARG A 261 5.60 22.87 3.17
CA ARG A 261 6.28 23.69 2.18
C ARG A 261 7.64 23.96 2.80
N ASP A 262 8.48 22.92 2.85
CA ASP A 262 9.87 23.13 2.50
C ASP A 262 9.76 23.87 1.18
N THR A 263 9.99 25.18 1.23
CA THR A 263 10.00 26.03 0.07
C THR A 263 10.90 25.29 -0.92
N ILE A 264 10.40 24.97 -2.11
CA ILE A 264 11.22 24.35 -3.15
C ILE A 264 12.27 25.40 -3.50
N LYS A 265 13.39 25.39 -2.76
CA LYS A 265 14.47 26.37 -2.84
C LYS A 265 15.39 26.06 -4.01
N ASP A 266 15.39 24.80 -4.45
CA ASP A 266 16.12 24.33 -5.62
C ASP A 266 15.12 23.98 -6.73
N THR A 267 14.85 24.94 -7.61
CA THR A 267 14.01 24.76 -8.81
C THR A 267 14.79 24.19 -9.99
N SER A 268 16.11 24.02 -9.87
CA SER A 268 16.97 23.54 -10.95
C SER A 268 16.92 22.03 -11.13
N ARG A 269 16.59 21.29 -10.06
CA ARG A 269 16.48 19.82 -10.08
C ARG A 269 15.04 19.39 -10.35
N LYS A 270 14.88 18.35 -11.18
CA LYS A 270 13.60 17.67 -11.36
C LYS A 270 13.12 17.15 -10.00
N PRO A 271 11.87 17.43 -9.60
CA PRO A 271 11.37 16.98 -8.30
C PRO A 271 11.39 15.45 -8.21
N GLU A 272 11.85 14.96 -7.07
CA GLU A 272 11.76 13.53 -6.74
C GLU A 272 10.30 13.16 -6.48
N ILE A 273 9.77 12.21 -7.26
CA ILE A 273 8.40 11.74 -7.08
C ILE A 273 8.42 10.57 -6.10
N LEU A 274 8.07 10.86 -4.85
CA LEU A 274 7.76 9.83 -3.87
C LEU A 274 6.37 9.26 -4.17
N VAL A 275 6.29 7.93 -4.24
CA VAL A 275 5.01 7.21 -4.46
C VAL A 275 4.48 6.58 -3.17
N ASN A 276 5.33 6.48 -2.14
CA ASN A 276 4.96 5.93 -0.85
C ASN A 276 4.36 7.03 0.04
N LEU A 277 3.06 6.92 0.32
CA LEU A 277 2.32 7.87 1.15
C LEU A 277 2.89 8.02 2.57
N GLU A 278 3.39 6.93 3.15
CA GLU A 278 3.98 6.97 4.49
C GLU A 278 5.28 7.78 4.49
N GLN A 279 6.11 7.65 3.45
CA GLN A 279 7.30 8.50 3.31
C GLN A 279 6.93 9.97 3.17
N ILE A 280 5.97 10.29 2.29
CA ILE A 280 5.50 11.66 2.10
C ILE A 280 5.01 12.26 3.43
N GLN A 281 4.33 11.47 4.26
CA GLN A 281 3.76 11.93 5.50
C GLN A 281 4.77 12.09 6.64
N HIS A 282 5.85 11.31 6.65
CA HIS A 282 6.68 11.13 7.85
C HIS A 282 8.17 11.37 7.67
N LEU A 283 8.66 11.44 6.44
CA LEU A 283 10.06 11.71 6.15
C LEU A 283 10.33 13.22 6.17
N GLU A 284 11.30 13.62 6.98
CA GLU A 284 11.85 14.96 6.99
C GLU A 284 13.37 14.88 6.83
N TRP A 285 13.94 15.70 5.94
CA TRP A 285 15.38 15.82 5.78
C TRP A 285 15.90 17.06 6.50
N ILE A 286 16.99 16.92 7.24
CA ILE A 286 17.61 18.02 7.99
C ILE A 286 19.06 18.16 7.57
N GLY A 287 19.45 19.37 7.19
CA GLY A 287 20.81 19.74 6.88
C GLY A 287 20.90 21.21 6.53
N ASP A 288 22.11 21.65 6.19
CA ASP A 288 22.39 23.04 5.89
C ASP A 288 22.29 23.33 4.39
N TYR A 289 21.99 24.58 4.07
CA TYR A 289 22.02 25.12 2.72
C TYR A 289 23.12 26.17 2.61
N SER A 290 23.78 26.21 1.46
CA SER A 290 24.69 27.28 1.08
C SER A 290 23.94 28.59 0.84
N LYS A 291 24.70 29.69 0.67
CA LYS A 291 24.17 30.99 0.24
C LYS A 291 23.47 30.94 -1.13
N THR A 292 23.78 29.94 -1.96
CA THR A 292 23.18 29.71 -3.27
C THR A 292 21.98 28.74 -3.21
N ASN A 293 21.45 28.47 -2.01
CA ASN A 293 20.37 27.51 -1.77
C ASN A 293 20.68 26.06 -2.21
N GLN A 294 21.96 25.70 -2.28
CA GLN A 294 22.39 24.32 -2.54
C GLN A 294 22.56 23.57 -1.21
N LYS A 295 22.25 22.28 -1.18
CA LYS A 295 22.48 21.45 0.02
C LYS A 295 23.97 21.33 0.30
N THR A 296 24.40 21.49 1.55
CA THR A 296 25.83 21.37 1.91
C THR A 296 26.00 20.64 3.23
N GLY A 297 27.17 20.05 3.43
CA GLY A 297 27.53 19.41 4.69
C GLY A 297 26.71 18.17 4.98
N LYS A 298 26.54 17.85 6.27
CA LYS A 298 25.87 16.63 6.71
C LYS A 298 24.35 16.76 6.68
N TRP A 299 23.71 15.78 6.07
CA TRP A 299 22.26 15.64 6.01
C TRP A 299 21.83 14.38 6.74
N ILE A 300 20.78 14.49 7.52
CA ILE A 300 20.19 13.39 8.29
C ILE A 300 18.69 13.29 8.03
N ALA A 301 18.14 12.08 8.15
CA ALA A 301 16.71 11.84 8.03
C ALA A 301 16.03 11.76 9.40
N LYS A 302 14.83 12.35 9.50
CA LYS A 302 13.84 12.07 10.54
C LYS A 302 12.68 11.26 9.96
N TRP A 303 12.19 10.32 10.75
CA TRP A 303 11.01 9.52 10.44
C TRP A 303 10.04 9.55 11.61
N LYS A 304 8.81 10.00 11.37
CA LYS A 304 7.78 10.17 12.44
C LYS A 304 8.32 10.99 13.62
N GLY A 305 9.07 12.06 13.30
CA GLY A 305 9.70 12.95 14.27
C GLY A 305 10.95 12.39 14.97
N LYS A 306 11.36 11.15 14.72
CA LYS A 306 12.56 10.54 15.31
C LYS A 306 13.73 10.61 14.33
N ILE A 307 14.91 11.02 14.81
CA ILE A 307 16.13 10.99 14.00
C ILE A 307 16.48 9.52 13.74
N LEU A 308 16.62 9.16 12.46
CA LEU A 308 17.04 7.83 12.06
C LEU A 308 18.57 7.71 12.19
N LYS A 309 19.04 6.64 12.83
CA LYS A 309 20.47 6.45 13.12
C LYS A 309 21.25 6.24 11.82
N GLU A 310 22.21 7.14 11.59
CA GLU A 310 23.15 7.11 10.45
C GLU A 310 22.48 7.22 9.07
N VAL A 311 21.19 7.54 8.99
CA VAL A 311 20.50 7.71 7.71
C VAL A 311 20.73 9.12 7.19
N GLY A 312 21.27 9.19 5.99
CA GLY A 312 21.75 10.40 5.31
C GLY A 312 23.19 10.25 4.85
N GLY A 313 23.87 11.39 4.70
CA GLY A 313 25.24 11.45 4.20
C GLY A 313 25.68 12.89 4.06
N GLU A 314 26.71 13.14 3.23
CA GLU A 314 27.28 14.47 3.08
C GLU A 314 27.10 15.00 1.65
N TYR A 315 26.80 16.29 1.54
CA TYR A 315 26.85 17.04 0.29
C TYR A 315 28.13 17.85 0.23
N SER A 316 28.74 17.89 -0.95
CA SER A 316 29.84 18.77 -1.28
C SER A 316 29.40 20.24 -1.25
N ASN A 317 30.38 21.15 -1.30
CA ASN A 317 30.12 22.60 -1.38
C ASN A 317 29.40 23.03 -2.68
N HIS A 318 29.26 22.11 -3.64
CA HIS A 318 28.55 22.33 -4.92
C HIS A 318 27.15 21.71 -4.95
N GLY A 319 26.60 21.26 -3.82
CA GLY A 319 25.25 20.70 -3.80
C GLY A 319 25.14 19.26 -4.27
N LYS A 320 26.25 18.53 -4.40
CA LYS A 320 26.25 17.14 -4.87
C LYS A 320 26.50 16.17 -3.74
N LYS A 321 25.82 15.03 -3.71
CA LYS A 321 26.09 13.95 -2.76
C LYS A 321 27.51 13.45 -2.96
N ASN A 322 28.22 13.28 -1.86
CA ASN A 322 29.60 12.79 -1.84
C ASN A 322 29.85 11.91 -0.61
N GLY A 323 30.75 10.95 -0.75
CA GLY A 323 31.14 10.03 0.33
C GLY A 323 30.06 9.00 0.65
N ARG A 324 30.08 8.47 1.88
CA ARG A 324 29.19 7.39 2.31
C ARG A 324 27.78 7.91 2.58
N TRP A 325 26.79 7.19 2.06
CA TRP A 325 25.38 7.46 2.25
C TRP A 325 24.63 6.21 2.72
N LYS A 326 23.66 6.42 3.59
CA LYS A 326 22.64 5.43 3.97
C LYS A 326 21.26 6.04 3.70
N GLU A 327 20.54 5.46 2.76
CA GLU A 327 19.29 5.98 2.22
C GLU A 327 18.15 5.02 2.52
N MET A 328 16.93 5.52 2.64
CA MET A 328 15.74 4.65 2.69
C MET A 328 15.43 4.16 1.27
N ILE A 329 15.00 2.90 1.12
CA ILE A 329 14.52 2.41 -0.19
C ILE A 329 13.28 3.20 -0.66
N LYS A 330 13.01 3.17 -1.96
CA LYS A 330 11.85 3.86 -2.58
C LYS A 330 10.49 3.47 -1.96
N ASN A 331 10.38 2.27 -1.39
CA ASN A 331 9.17 1.78 -0.75
C ASN A 331 9.31 1.68 0.78
N TYR A 332 10.12 2.53 1.40
CA TYR A 332 10.30 2.49 2.86
C TYR A 332 8.98 2.77 3.59
N TRP A 333 8.66 1.95 4.58
CA TRP A 333 7.45 2.04 5.38
C TRP A 333 7.71 1.40 6.75
N SER A 334 6.87 1.64 7.75
CA SER A 334 7.18 1.27 9.14
C SER A 334 7.29 -0.22 9.43
N LYS A 335 6.98 -1.10 8.46
CA LYS A 335 7.15 -2.55 8.62
C LYS A 335 8.34 -3.12 7.85
N ALA A 336 8.91 -2.37 6.90
CA ALA A 336 10.09 -2.82 6.16
C ALA A 336 11.37 -2.24 6.73
N GLU A 337 11.41 -0.94 7.04
CA GLU A 337 12.59 -0.27 7.60
C GLU A 337 13.93 -0.63 6.89
N VAL A 338 13.91 -0.75 5.56
CA VAL A 338 15.08 -1.16 4.76
C VAL A 338 15.86 0.06 4.25
N TYR A 339 17.18 -0.04 4.31
CA TYR A 339 18.09 0.99 3.81
C TYR A 339 18.95 0.48 2.65
N GLU A 340 19.38 1.39 1.78
CA GLU A 340 20.49 1.21 0.84
C GLU A 340 21.69 1.95 1.39
N MET A 341 22.89 1.37 1.31
CA MET A 341 24.11 2.00 1.78
C MET A 341 25.24 1.81 0.79
N GLY A 342 25.97 2.88 0.48
CA GLY A 342 27.11 2.86 -0.42
C GLY A 342 27.78 4.21 -0.50
N GLU A 343 28.54 4.45 -1.57
CA GLU A 343 29.26 5.70 -1.79
C GLU A 343 28.73 6.47 -2.98
N TYR A 344 28.65 7.78 -2.81
CA TYR A 344 28.44 8.74 -3.89
C TYR A 344 29.74 9.48 -4.20
N GLU A 345 29.94 9.78 -5.47
CA GLU A 345 30.92 10.73 -5.98
C GLU A 345 30.18 11.67 -6.93
N ASP A 346 30.02 12.94 -6.56
CA ASP A 346 29.33 13.94 -7.38
C ASP A 346 27.91 13.53 -7.85
N ASP A 347 27.04 13.13 -6.92
CA ASP A 347 25.69 12.58 -7.17
C ASP A 347 25.66 11.24 -7.93
N GLN A 348 26.81 10.65 -8.28
CA GLN A 348 26.89 9.33 -8.90
C GLN A 348 27.16 8.26 -7.84
N ARG A 349 26.32 7.23 -7.80
CA ARG A 349 26.58 6.00 -7.04
C ARG A 349 27.81 5.29 -7.61
N LYS A 350 28.75 4.91 -6.75
CA LYS A 350 29.99 4.18 -7.10
C LYS A 350 30.17 2.95 -6.21
N GLY A 351 30.90 1.97 -6.72
CA GLY A 351 31.37 0.83 -5.95
C GLY A 351 30.25 -0.03 -5.39
N THR A 352 30.49 -0.64 -4.24
CA THR A 352 29.55 -1.59 -3.62
C THR A 352 28.43 -0.85 -2.89
N TRP A 353 27.19 -1.24 -3.22
CA TRP A 353 25.97 -0.81 -2.56
C TRP A 353 25.29 -2.00 -1.92
N LYS A 354 24.78 -1.83 -0.70
CA LYS A 354 24.19 -2.90 0.11
C LYS A 354 22.80 -2.55 0.58
N TYR A 355 21.94 -3.56 0.66
CA TYR A 355 20.67 -3.47 1.38
C TYR A 355 20.88 -3.81 2.85
N ILE A 356 20.43 -2.95 3.75
CA ILE A 356 20.49 -3.14 5.21
C ILE A 356 19.08 -3.29 5.76
N TYR A 357 18.82 -4.41 6.42
CA TYR A 357 17.57 -4.71 7.12
C TYR A 357 17.90 -5.28 8.49
N GLU A 358 17.32 -4.73 9.57
CA GLU A 358 17.64 -5.11 10.96
C GLU A 358 19.15 -5.15 11.25
N ASP A 359 19.88 -4.13 10.78
CA ASP A 359 21.35 -4.02 10.90
C ASP A 359 22.15 -5.18 10.26
N LYS A 360 21.52 -5.95 9.36
CA LYS A 360 22.17 -7.02 8.59
C LYS A 360 22.23 -6.68 7.10
N ASP A 361 23.33 -7.08 6.47
CA ASP A 361 23.50 -7.04 5.02
C ASP A 361 22.59 -8.11 4.38
N PHE A 362 21.61 -7.67 3.59
CA PHE A 362 20.62 -8.56 2.97
C PHE A 362 20.82 -8.76 1.47
N GLY A 363 21.56 -7.86 0.82
CA GLY A 363 21.76 -7.90 -0.62
C GLY A 363 22.51 -6.67 -1.12
N GLY A 364 22.39 -6.37 -2.41
CA GLY A 364 23.07 -5.27 -3.08
C GLY A 364 23.89 -5.73 -4.28
N GLY A 365 24.82 -4.89 -4.72
CA GLY A 365 25.72 -5.17 -5.83
C GLY A 365 26.65 -4.00 -6.10
N GLU A 366 27.24 -3.94 -7.29
CA GLU A 366 28.23 -2.92 -7.63
C GLU A 366 27.72 -1.96 -8.71
N TYR A 367 28.08 -0.68 -8.59
CA TYR A 367 27.92 0.32 -9.63
C TYR A 367 29.25 0.57 -10.36
N ASN A 368 29.18 0.65 -11.68
CA ASN A 368 30.31 1.01 -12.53
C ASN A 368 30.64 2.52 -12.46
N ASN A 369 31.65 2.95 -13.22
CA ASN A 369 32.07 4.35 -13.28
C ASN A 369 31.02 5.29 -13.90
N GLN A 370 30.02 4.76 -14.59
CA GLN A 370 28.91 5.51 -15.18
C GLN A 370 27.69 5.55 -14.25
N SER A 371 27.81 5.06 -13.01
CA SER A 371 26.72 4.95 -12.05
C SER A 371 25.60 3.98 -12.49
N GLU A 372 25.98 2.98 -13.26
CA GLU A 372 25.07 1.92 -13.70
C GLU A 372 25.35 0.64 -12.92
N LYS A 373 24.31 -0.11 -12.58
CA LYS A 373 24.45 -1.42 -11.94
C LYS A 373 25.28 -2.34 -12.84
N ASN A 374 26.24 -3.04 -12.27
CA ASN A 374 27.11 -3.97 -12.98
C ASN A 374 27.48 -5.18 -12.10
N GLY A 375 27.70 -6.34 -12.71
CA GLY A 375 28.05 -7.57 -12.01
C GLY A 375 26.88 -8.21 -11.25
N LYS A 376 27.19 -8.99 -10.22
CA LYS A 376 26.18 -9.72 -9.44
C LYS A 376 25.37 -8.78 -8.56
N TRP A 377 24.05 -8.98 -8.53
CA TRP A 377 23.11 -8.19 -7.75
C TRP A 377 22.08 -9.07 -7.05
N ILE A 378 21.71 -8.64 -5.84
CA ILE A 378 20.58 -9.14 -5.06
C ILE A 378 19.66 -7.94 -4.84
N GLU A 379 18.53 -7.90 -5.53
CA GLU A 379 17.50 -6.85 -5.38
C GLU A 379 16.39 -7.30 -4.45
N LEU A 380 15.80 -6.36 -3.71
CA LEU A 380 14.64 -6.64 -2.88
C LEU A 380 13.34 -6.43 -3.65
N SER A 381 12.30 -7.20 -3.33
CA SER A 381 10.97 -6.95 -3.88
C SER A 381 10.35 -5.65 -3.37
N ALA A 382 9.47 -5.06 -4.18
CA ALA A 382 8.72 -3.86 -3.82
C ALA A 382 7.88 -4.03 -2.54
N GLY A 383 7.45 -5.26 -2.24
CA GLY A 383 6.72 -5.64 -1.03
C GLY A 383 7.59 -6.33 0.02
N PHE A 384 8.88 -6.03 0.09
CA PHE A 384 9.78 -6.59 1.09
C PHE A 384 9.41 -6.10 2.50
N TRP A 385 9.31 -7.02 3.46
CA TRP A 385 9.08 -6.78 4.90
C TRP A 385 9.29 -8.06 5.70
N GLU A 386 9.12 -8.00 7.02
CA GLU A 386 9.31 -9.14 7.95
C GLU A 386 8.64 -10.45 7.48
N TYR A 387 7.46 -10.36 6.84
CA TYR A 387 6.69 -11.54 6.39
C TYR A 387 6.75 -11.85 4.89
N SER A 388 7.59 -11.15 4.14
CA SER A 388 7.77 -11.39 2.71
C SER A 388 9.17 -10.96 2.26
N GLN A 389 10.16 -11.76 2.63
CA GLN A 389 11.56 -11.51 2.30
C GLN A 389 11.87 -12.14 0.93
N ILE A 390 11.45 -11.44 -0.13
CA ILE A 390 11.67 -11.85 -1.52
C ILE A 390 12.85 -11.07 -2.10
N THR A 391 13.81 -11.79 -2.67
CA THR A 391 14.93 -11.21 -3.42
C THR A 391 14.99 -11.70 -4.86
N TYR A 392 15.59 -10.88 -5.71
CA TYR A 392 15.88 -11.19 -7.11
C TYR A 392 17.39 -11.21 -7.28
N ASN A 393 17.93 -12.39 -7.59
CA ASN A 393 19.35 -12.62 -7.68
C ASN A 393 19.73 -12.79 -9.15
N GLY A 394 20.73 -12.05 -9.62
CA GLY A 394 21.19 -12.19 -11.00
C GLY A 394 22.35 -11.27 -11.32
N GLU A 395 22.54 -10.99 -12.60
CA GLU A 395 23.64 -10.17 -13.09
C GLU A 395 23.14 -8.97 -13.89
N TYR A 396 23.84 -7.86 -13.71
CA TYR A 396 23.69 -6.64 -14.46
C TYR A 396 24.91 -6.39 -15.35
N LYS A 397 24.67 -5.79 -16.52
CA LYS A 397 25.69 -5.19 -17.39
C LYS A 397 25.19 -3.84 -17.85
N ASN A 398 25.92 -2.77 -17.50
CA ASN A 398 25.58 -1.39 -17.85
C ASN A 398 24.11 -1.03 -17.52
N GLY A 399 23.67 -1.36 -16.30
CA GLY A 399 22.32 -1.06 -15.82
C GLY A 399 21.21 -1.95 -16.39
N LYS A 400 21.53 -2.96 -17.22
CA LYS A 400 20.57 -3.91 -17.80
C LYS A 400 20.75 -5.30 -17.21
N LYS A 401 19.63 -5.97 -16.92
CA LYS A 401 19.63 -7.36 -16.43
C LYS A 401 20.01 -8.30 -17.57
N ILE A 402 20.91 -9.24 -17.30
CA ILE A 402 21.34 -10.25 -18.27
C ILE A 402 21.25 -11.65 -17.69
N ASN A 403 21.25 -12.65 -18.57
CA ASN A 403 21.33 -14.07 -18.21
C ASN A 403 20.24 -14.52 -17.21
N ARG A 404 20.53 -15.55 -16.41
CA ARG A 404 19.61 -16.14 -15.45
C ARG A 404 19.39 -15.22 -14.25
N TRP A 405 18.12 -15.01 -13.91
CA TRP A 405 17.67 -14.36 -12.70
C TRP A 405 16.81 -15.30 -11.88
N GLU A 406 17.06 -15.36 -10.58
CA GLU A 406 16.39 -16.23 -9.64
C GLU A 406 15.57 -15.42 -8.66
N ILE A 407 14.37 -15.90 -8.33
CA ILE A 407 13.52 -15.29 -7.31
C ILE A 407 13.63 -16.17 -6.06
N MET A 408 14.21 -15.62 -5.01
CA MET A 408 14.41 -16.29 -3.74
C MET A 408 13.37 -15.80 -2.74
N PHE A 409 12.89 -16.71 -1.90
CA PHE A 409 11.98 -16.40 -0.80
C PHE A 409 12.50 -17.00 0.50
N GLN A 410 12.51 -16.18 1.54
CA GLN A 410 12.79 -16.58 2.91
C GLN A 410 11.52 -16.40 3.73
N GLY A 411 11.07 -17.49 4.37
CA GLY A 411 9.90 -17.46 5.25
C GLY A 411 10.21 -16.81 6.60
N ASN A 412 9.21 -16.72 7.47
CA ASN A 412 9.36 -16.03 8.76
C ASN A 412 10.10 -16.87 9.79
N ASP A 413 10.21 -18.17 9.56
CA ASP A 413 10.98 -19.03 10.44
C ASP A 413 12.46 -18.64 10.32
N LEU A 414 13.07 -18.28 11.46
CA LEU A 414 14.49 -17.92 11.58
C LEU A 414 15.41 -19.02 11.03
N LEU A 415 14.92 -20.25 10.94
CA LEU A 415 15.63 -21.41 10.40
C LEU A 415 15.29 -21.70 8.93
N SER A 416 14.36 -20.96 8.32
CA SER A 416 13.99 -21.18 6.93
C SER A 416 15.16 -20.83 6.00
N LYS A 417 15.66 -21.85 5.30
CA LYS A 417 16.62 -21.67 4.22
C LYS A 417 15.92 -20.92 3.09
N GLN A 418 16.64 -20.01 2.44
CA GLN A 418 16.18 -19.37 1.22
C GLN A 418 15.82 -20.44 0.18
N LYS A 419 14.63 -20.31 -0.42
CA LYS A 419 14.13 -21.21 -1.44
C LYS A 419 13.96 -20.45 -2.75
N GLN A 420 14.46 -21.03 -3.83
CA GLN A 420 14.13 -20.55 -5.18
C GLN A 420 12.65 -20.85 -5.48
N ILE A 421 11.87 -19.80 -5.72
CA ILE A 421 10.43 -19.88 -5.99
C ILE A 421 10.06 -19.42 -7.41
N GLY A 422 11.02 -18.85 -8.14
CA GLY A 422 10.81 -18.48 -9.52
C GLY A 422 12.07 -17.93 -10.19
N GLY A 423 11.87 -17.17 -11.27
CA GLY A 423 12.95 -16.63 -12.08
C GLY A 423 12.83 -17.01 -13.55
N GLY A 424 13.82 -16.61 -14.33
CA GLY A 424 13.89 -16.85 -15.78
C GLY A 424 15.15 -16.24 -16.35
N SER A 425 15.21 -16.08 -17.67
CA SER A 425 16.40 -15.54 -18.33
C SER A 425 16.12 -14.23 -19.06
N TYR A 426 17.10 -13.34 -19.01
CA TYR A 426 17.22 -12.18 -19.89
C TYR A 426 18.19 -12.48 -21.03
N ASP A 427 18.10 -11.74 -22.12
CA ASP A 427 19.09 -11.79 -23.20
C ASP A 427 20.50 -11.46 -22.68
N GLY A 428 21.50 -12.15 -23.21
CA GLY A 428 22.91 -11.93 -22.86
C GLY A 428 23.53 -10.72 -23.57
N GLU A 429 22.84 -10.14 -24.56
CA GLU A 429 23.32 -8.99 -25.34
C GLU A 429 23.30 -7.70 -24.52
N GLY A 430 22.51 -7.65 -23.45
CA GLY A 430 22.37 -6.49 -22.58
C GLY A 430 21.19 -5.60 -22.95
N ASN A 431 20.23 -6.08 -23.75
CA ASN A 431 19.01 -5.33 -24.05
C ASN A 431 18.02 -5.36 -22.87
N GLY A 432 18.20 -6.27 -21.92
CA GLY A 432 17.33 -6.40 -20.73
C GLY A 432 15.99 -7.04 -21.03
N SER A 433 15.91 -7.82 -22.11
CA SER A 433 14.72 -8.50 -22.59
C SER A 433 14.57 -9.89 -21.98
N LYS A 434 13.42 -10.14 -21.34
CA LYS A 434 13.03 -11.48 -20.91
C LYS A 434 12.89 -12.41 -22.11
N ILE A 435 13.46 -13.61 -21.98
CA ILE A 435 13.43 -14.69 -22.97
C ILE A 435 13.22 -16.05 -22.29
N GLY A 436 12.65 -17.00 -23.02
CA GLY A 436 12.51 -18.40 -22.61
C GLY A 436 11.51 -18.61 -21.47
N GLU A 437 11.68 -19.70 -20.72
CA GLU A 437 10.81 -20.01 -19.58
C GLU A 437 10.99 -19.04 -18.42
N TRP A 438 9.85 -18.63 -17.84
CA TRP A 438 9.77 -17.78 -16.67
C TRP A 438 8.77 -18.33 -15.65
N ILE A 439 9.11 -18.14 -14.37
CA ILE A 439 8.20 -18.31 -13.24
C ILE A 439 8.11 -16.95 -12.54
N GLU A 440 6.95 -16.32 -12.63
CA GLU A 440 6.65 -15.02 -12.02
C GLU A 440 5.86 -15.19 -10.72
N LEU A 441 5.96 -14.22 -9.83
CA LEU A 441 5.14 -14.16 -8.63
C LEU A 441 3.80 -13.47 -8.95
N GLY A 442 2.71 -13.98 -8.37
CA GLY A 442 1.43 -13.27 -8.40
C GLY A 442 1.51 -11.94 -7.65
N GLU A 443 0.67 -10.98 -8.03
CA GLU A 443 0.65 -9.62 -7.45
C GLU A 443 0.48 -9.62 -5.92
N ALA A 444 -0.34 -10.55 -5.41
CA ALA A 444 -0.59 -10.72 -3.98
C ALA A 444 0.31 -11.78 -3.33
N PHE A 445 1.49 -12.07 -3.90
CA PHE A 445 2.39 -13.08 -3.35
C PHE A 445 2.78 -12.73 -1.91
N ARG A 446 2.50 -13.65 -1.00
CA ARG A 446 2.86 -13.58 0.42
C ARG A 446 2.92 -15.00 0.97
N GLU A 447 3.43 -15.16 2.18
CA GLU A 447 3.55 -16.47 2.82
C GLU A 447 2.26 -17.30 2.78
N SER A 448 1.10 -16.64 2.97
CA SER A 448 -0.24 -17.27 2.93
C SER A 448 -0.91 -17.30 1.55
N SER A 449 -0.29 -16.74 0.51
CA SER A 449 -0.80 -16.74 -0.87
C SER A 449 0.35 -16.86 -1.84
N GLN A 450 0.91 -18.07 -1.94
CA GLN A 450 2.07 -18.37 -2.77
C GLN A 450 1.61 -18.75 -4.18
N VAL A 451 1.21 -17.75 -4.95
CA VAL A 451 0.79 -17.90 -6.34
C VAL A 451 1.97 -17.64 -7.27
N THR A 452 2.23 -18.54 -8.20
CA THR A 452 3.21 -18.32 -9.28
C THR A 452 2.58 -18.53 -10.65
N LEU A 453 3.13 -17.84 -11.65
CA LEU A 453 2.72 -17.96 -13.04
C LEU A 453 3.92 -18.48 -13.84
N ARG A 454 3.75 -19.59 -14.57
CA ARG A 454 4.80 -20.18 -15.40
C ARG A 454 4.42 -20.12 -16.86
N GLY A 455 5.34 -19.68 -17.71
CA GLY A 455 5.16 -19.71 -19.16
C GLY A 455 6.41 -19.19 -19.86
N GLU A 456 6.26 -18.78 -21.12
CA GLU A 456 7.39 -18.33 -21.94
C GLU A 456 7.32 -16.85 -22.29
N TYR A 457 8.51 -16.27 -22.43
CA TYR A 457 8.75 -14.93 -22.93
C TYR A 457 9.51 -14.96 -24.25
N GLN A 458 9.10 -14.09 -25.18
CA GLN A 458 9.84 -13.75 -26.38
C GLN A 458 9.94 -12.23 -26.48
N GLN A 459 11.16 -11.69 -26.39
CA GLN A 459 11.43 -10.25 -26.46
C GLN A 459 10.53 -9.41 -25.53
N ASN A 460 10.52 -9.73 -24.23
CA ASN A 460 9.66 -9.11 -23.21
C ASN A 460 8.14 -9.32 -23.38
N LYS A 461 7.68 -10.09 -24.37
CA LYS A 461 6.26 -10.44 -24.53
C LYS A 461 5.99 -11.85 -24.03
N LYS A 462 4.93 -12.01 -23.23
CA LYS A 462 4.43 -13.33 -22.87
C LYS A 462 3.89 -14.02 -24.11
N VAL A 463 4.23 -15.28 -24.30
CA VAL A 463 3.79 -16.07 -25.45
C VAL A 463 3.39 -17.47 -25.00
N GLY A 464 2.56 -18.13 -25.81
CA GLY A 464 2.18 -19.52 -25.61
C GLY A 464 1.35 -19.76 -24.36
N ASN A 465 1.44 -20.98 -23.84
CA ASN A 465 0.64 -21.42 -22.69
C ASN A 465 1.26 -20.95 -21.38
N TRP A 466 0.44 -20.31 -20.55
CA TRP A 466 0.80 -19.86 -19.21
C TRP A 466 -0.06 -20.58 -18.19
N LYS A 467 0.58 -21.11 -17.15
CA LYS A 467 -0.04 -21.87 -16.08
C LYS A 467 0.06 -21.11 -14.76
N ILE A 468 -1.00 -21.17 -13.96
CA ILE A 468 -1.06 -20.56 -12.64
C ILE A 468 -0.97 -21.67 -11.60
N TYR A 469 0.04 -21.60 -10.74
CA TYR A 469 0.24 -22.51 -9.65
C TYR A 469 -0.03 -21.83 -8.32
N TRP A 470 -0.58 -22.57 -7.39
CA TRP A 470 -0.75 -22.14 -6.02
C TRP A 470 -0.15 -23.16 -5.08
N CYS A 471 0.77 -22.71 -4.22
CA CYS A 471 1.42 -23.54 -3.23
C CYS A 471 0.60 -23.55 -1.94
N TRP A 472 0.02 -24.72 -1.60
CA TRP A 472 -0.66 -24.96 -0.34
C TRP A 472 0.03 -26.10 0.41
N CYS A 473 0.39 -25.86 1.67
CA CYS A 473 1.12 -26.83 2.51
C CYS A 473 2.37 -27.40 1.82
N GLY A 474 3.09 -26.59 1.04
CA GLY A 474 4.32 -26.98 0.33
C GLY A 474 4.11 -27.73 -0.98
N LYS A 475 2.87 -27.96 -1.42
CA LYS A 475 2.55 -28.59 -2.71
C LYS A 475 2.02 -27.55 -3.70
N ASN A 476 2.61 -27.51 -4.89
CA ASN A 476 2.13 -26.69 -5.99
C ASN A 476 0.95 -27.39 -6.68
N GLN A 477 -0.19 -26.72 -6.75
CA GLN A 477 -1.35 -27.16 -7.51
C GLN A 477 -1.56 -26.22 -8.69
N GLU A 478 -1.72 -26.76 -9.91
CA GLU A 478 -2.16 -25.97 -11.06
C GLU A 478 -3.64 -25.61 -10.87
N ILE A 479 -3.93 -24.31 -10.81
CA ILE A 479 -5.27 -23.78 -10.52
C ILE A 479 -5.83 -22.92 -11.63
N GLY A 480 -5.06 -22.66 -12.67
CA GLY A 480 -5.52 -21.89 -13.82
C GLY A 480 -4.45 -21.65 -14.86
N GLY A 481 -4.69 -20.69 -15.74
CA GLY A 481 -3.85 -20.43 -16.90
C GLY A 481 -4.64 -20.14 -18.16
N GLY A 482 -3.91 -19.95 -19.26
CA GLY A 482 -4.45 -19.71 -20.59
C GLY A 482 -3.34 -19.38 -21.58
N GLN A 483 -3.69 -18.83 -22.74
CA GLN A 483 -2.73 -18.54 -23.81
C GLN A 483 -2.46 -17.04 -23.97
N TYR A 484 -1.20 -16.70 -24.22
CA TYR A 484 -0.78 -15.38 -24.67
C TYR A 484 -0.34 -15.42 -26.13
N GLU A 485 -0.71 -14.37 -26.87
CA GLU A 485 -0.19 -14.04 -28.19
C GLU A 485 0.37 -12.63 -28.16
N ASN A 486 1.68 -12.48 -28.40
CA ASN A 486 2.36 -11.18 -28.40
C ASN A 486 2.13 -10.34 -27.12
N GLY A 487 2.07 -11.00 -25.96
CA GLY A 487 1.82 -10.35 -24.66
C GLY A 487 0.35 -10.09 -24.35
N ILE A 488 -0.56 -10.47 -25.24
CA ILE A 488 -2.01 -10.27 -25.12
C ILE A 488 -2.66 -11.60 -24.76
N LYS A 489 -3.49 -11.63 -23.70
CA LYS A 489 -4.29 -12.83 -23.37
C LYS A 489 -5.29 -13.11 -24.49
N VAL A 490 -5.37 -14.36 -24.92
CA VAL A 490 -6.30 -14.83 -25.95
C VAL A 490 -6.92 -16.18 -25.53
N GLY A 491 -8.08 -16.48 -26.10
CA GLY A 491 -8.73 -17.79 -25.91
C GLY A 491 -9.27 -18.01 -24.50
N PHE A 492 -9.42 -19.27 -24.12
CA PHE A 492 -9.95 -19.63 -22.81
C PHE A 492 -8.92 -19.41 -21.69
N TRP A 493 -9.37 -18.84 -20.58
CA TRP A 493 -8.57 -18.54 -19.41
C TRP A 493 -9.28 -18.95 -18.12
N ILE A 494 -8.46 -19.37 -17.16
CA ILE A 494 -8.82 -19.53 -15.75
C ILE A 494 -7.96 -18.54 -14.98
N ASP A 495 -8.54 -17.40 -14.64
CA ASP A 495 -7.92 -16.32 -13.87
C ASP A 495 -8.17 -16.46 -12.37
N LEU A 496 -7.36 -15.78 -11.57
CA LEU A 496 -7.63 -15.61 -10.15
C LEU A 496 -8.61 -14.45 -9.95
N SER A 497 -9.55 -14.61 -9.01
CA SER A 497 -10.41 -13.49 -8.61
C SER A 497 -9.61 -12.41 -7.90
N ASP A 498 -10.16 -11.20 -7.88
CA ASP A 498 -9.64 -10.14 -7.02
C ASP A 498 -9.66 -10.60 -5.57
N GLY A 499 -8.53 -10.48 -4.87
CA GLY A 499 -8.41 -10.91 -3.49
C GLY A 499 -8.12 -12.39 -3.28
N PHE A 500 -7.75 -13.15 -4.33
CA PHE A 500 -7.31 -14.54 -4.20
C PHE A 500 -6.30 -14.72 -3.05
N ALA A 501 -6.68 -15.52 -2.06
CA ALA A 501 -5.93 -15.70 -0.82
C ALA A 501 -6.25 -17.07 -0.19
N SER A 502 -5.53 -17.43 0.87
CA SER A 502 -5.76 -18.68 1.61
C SER A 502 -7.21 -18.93 2.03
N TYR A 503 -7.98 -17.88 2.31
CA TYR A 503 -9.38 -17.96 2.75
C TYR A 503 -10.40 -17.72 1.63
N MET A 504 -9.97 -17.27 0.45
CA MET A 504 -10.84 -16.96 -0.69
C MET A 504 -10.16 -17.46 -1.97
N GLN A 505 -10.47 -18.68 -2.35
CA GLN A 505 -9.81 -19.41 -3.44
C GLN A 505 -10.73 -19.46 -4.64
N VAL A 506 -11.05 -18.29 -5.18
CA VAL A 506 -12.00 -18.17 -6.28
C VAL A 506 -11.24 -17.96 -7.59
N THR A 507 -11.58 -18.73 -8.61
CA THR A 507 -11.12 -18.51 -9.99
C THR A 507 -12.25 -17.97 -10.84
N GLN A 508 -11.88 -17.32 -11.93
CA GLN A 508 -12.78 -16.80 -12.95
C GLN A 508 -12.43 -17.48 -14.28
N ASN A 509 -13.40 -18.14 -14.88
CA ASN A 509 -13.18 -18.94 -16.09
C ASN A 509 -13.95 -18.33 -17.25
N GLY A 510 -13.31 -18.05 -18.37
CA GLY A 510 -13.99 -17.50 -19.54
C GLY A 510 -13.05 -17.26 -20.71
N THR A 511 -13.48 -16.46 -21.69
CA THR A 511 -12.71 -16.23 -22.91
C THR A 511 -12.19 -14.80 -22.99
N TYR A 512 -10.94 -14.67 -23.41
CA TYR A 512 -10.33 -13.43 -23.82
C TYR A 512 -10.33 -13.28 -25.34
N ASN A 513 -10.70 -12.09 -25.82
CA ASN A 513 -10.50 -11.67 -27.20
C ASN A 513 -9.67 -10.37 -27.20
N ASN A 514 -8.47 -10.42 -27.78
CA ASN A 514 -7.54 -9.29 -27.82
C ASN A 514 -7.32 -8.62 -26.45
N GLY A 515 -7.07 -9.43 -25.41
CA GLY A 515 -6.81 -8.94 -24.06
C GLY A 515 -8.04 -8.47 -23.28
N LYS A 516 -9.24 -8.55 -23.85
CA LYS A 516 -10.50 -8.21 -23.18
C LYS A 516 -11.30 -9.47 -22.86
N LYS A 517 -11.87 -9.53 -21.64
CA LYS A 517 -12.85 -10.56 -21.27
C LYS A 517 -14.10 -10.39 -22.14
N VAL A 518 -14.55 -11.46 -22.78
CA VAL A 518 -15.76 -11.49 -23.60
C VAL A 518 -16.66 -12.67 -23.21
N GLY A 519 -17.96 -12.54 -23.48
CA GLY A 519 -18.93 -13.62 -23.26
C GLY A 519 -19.18 -13.92 -21.78
N MET A 520 -19.53 -15.16 -21.49
CA MET A 520 -19.84 -15.62 -20.14
C MET A 520 -18.57 -16.01 -19.38
N TRP A 521 -18.46 -15.51 -18.16
CA TRP A 521 -17.40 -15.82 -17.21
C TRP A 521 -18.01 -16.45 -15.95
N VAL A 522 -17.41 -17.53 -15.48
CA VAL A 522 -17.90 -18.32 -14.34
C VAL A 522 -16.92 -18.20 -13.19
N GLU A 523 -17.38 -17.71 -12.04
CA GLU A 523 -16.62 -17.74 -10.78
C GLU A 523 -16.79 -19.09 -10.10
N LYS A 524 -15.68 -19.70 -9.68
CA LYS A 524 -15.66 -21.01 -9.01
C LYS A 524 -14.83 -20.97 -7.74
N ASP A 525 -15.36 -21.55 -6.66
CA ASP A 525 -14.58 -21.85 -5.46
C ASP A 525 -13.75 -23.14 -5.70
N ILE A 526 -12.43 -23.03 -5.67
CA ILE A 526 -11.51 -24.16 -5.94
C ILE A 526 -11.75 -25.31 -4.95
N LYS A 527 -12.01 -25.02 -3.67
CA LYS A 527 -12.14 -26.09 -2.65
C LYS A 527 -13.46 -26.82 -2.78
N LYS A 528 -14.53 -26.09 -3.02
CA LYS A 528 -15.88 -26.66 -3.11
C LYS A 528 -16.19 -27.22 -4.49
N ASN A 529 -15.45 -26.77 -5.50
CA ASN A 529 -15.76 -27.00 -6.91
C ASN A 529 -17.19 -26.55 -7.28
N GLU A 530 -17.66 -25.49 -6.61
CA GLU A 530 -19.00 -24.92 -6.80
C GLU A 530 -18.91 -23.63 -7.61
N ILE A 531 -19.91 -23.40 -8.47
CA ILE A 531 -20.08 -22.13 -9.17
C ILE A 531 -20.63 -21.11 -8.18
N CYS A 532 -19.90 -20.01 -7.99
CA CYS A 532 -20.31 -18.93 -7.11
C CYS A 532 -21.17 -17.90 -7.86
N LYS A 533 -20.82 -17.61 -9.11
CA LYS A 533 -21.43 -16.51 -9.88
C LYS A 533 -21.16 -16.65 -11.38
N GLU A 534 -22.08 -16.13 -12.19
CA GLU A 534 -21.89 -15.94 -13.63
C GLU A 534 -21.86 -14.44 -13.97
N ILE A 535 -20.95 -14.04 -14.85
CA ILE A 535 -20.70 -12.65 -15.24
C ILE A 535 -20.69 -12.58 -16.77
N HIS A 536 -21.46 -11.66 -17.33
CA HIS A 536 -21.57 -11.49 -18.79
C HIS A 536 -20.83 -10.23 -19.23
N TYR A 537 -19.82 -10.40 -20.08
CA TYR A 537 -19.08 -9.31 -20.71
C TYR A 537 -19.55 -9.12 -22.15
N LYS A 538 -19.67 -7.86 -22.57
CA LYS A 538 -19.99 -7.49 -23.95
C LYS A 538 -18.86 -7.95 -24.88
N SER A 539 -19.24 -8.51 -26.03
CA SER A 539 -18.34 -8.90 -27.13
C SER A 539 -17.71 -7.71 -27.81
#